data_AF-A0A7J6M9F7-F1
#
_entry.id   AF-A0A7J6M9F7-F1
#
_cell.length_a   1.000
_cell.length_b   1.000
_cell.length_c   1.000
_cell.angle_alpha   90.00
_cell.angle_beta   90.00
_cell.angle_gamma   90.00
#
_symmetry.space_group_name_H-M   'P 1'
#
loop_
_entity.id
_entity.type
_entity.pdbx_description
1 polymer ?
#
loop_
_entity_poly.entity_id
_entity_poly.type
_entity_poly.pdbx_seq_one_letter_code
_entity_poly.pdbx_strand_id
1 'polypeptide(L)'
;MAAAVSALPSVLLSTLSADALWHILALLDTVSVVALSSCNRRLSSFGARCGPLKLFTMLIDPVFVRLPVVDIARADLRLHGDDTTSVLRLRLLLEGLQCRSSVAAGSIHTACLHDGKVYTFGTGTSGQLGHGVFRDEPRPLLLASLNHLTVAAVACGDRHTLFLCTTGVVFGTGRNTFGQLASEDLRDFPSPRKIDVEVPSSTPIDVRCGGDHSMVLLANGHVVAFGWNAFGQLGIGVSTFGASLVAAVSSPTLVHPPAPGIRFVSVSCGFAHSLFLSDSGRVYSCGMGSHGQLGNNDRAHRWVPTFIPTIDRCTMVSCGGHHSLVLCDPLGEVYAFGSGSTGKLGRGDDMGDSAIPVKVSGQLPPVASVCCGGAHSLVITRHNSALYVFGMGRRGQLGDGQRRSHPLPTGPVASGVQCMAGGGYHTIAALDDSGGIIVFGRSTRGQLGLGFVEDVSVPWPLELPVHESHDSVS
;
A
#
# COMPACT_ATOMS: atom_id res chain seq x y z
N MET A 1 -24.61 -11.08 -7.83
CA MET A 1 -24.24 -10.44 -9.12
C MET A 1 -25.35 -9.58 -9.71
N ALA A 2 -26.59 -10.05 -9.90
CA ALA A 2 -27.69 -9.21 -10.42
C ALA A 2 -27.97 -7.94 -9.58
N ALA A 3 -27.75 -8.00 -8.26
CA ALA A 3 -27.88 -6.87 -7.35
C ALA A 3 -26.75 -5.81 -7.47
N ALA A 4 -25.57 -6.20 -7.98
CA ALA A 4 -24.44 -5.27 -8.16
C ALA A 4 -24.62 -4.41 -9.42
N VAL A 5 -25.25 -4.96 -10.45
CA VAL A 5 -25.61 -4.24 -11.68
C VAL A 5 -26.77 -3.27 -11.44
N SER A 6 -27.73 -3.61 -10.57
CA SER A 6 -28.83 -2.70 -10.19
C SER A 6 -28.40 -1.54 -9.29
N ALA A 7 -27.19 -1.59 -8.72
CA ALA A 7 -26.64 -0.55 -7.86
C ALA A 7 -25.80 0.49 -8.64
N LEU A 8 -25.57 0.29 -9.94
CA LEU A 8 -24.92 1.28 -10.80
C LEU A 8 -25.93 2.41 -11.10
N PRO A 9 -25.58 3.68 -10.86
CA PRO A 9 -26.43 4.80 -11.24
C PRO A 9 -26.77 4.73 -12.74
N SER A 10 -28.02 4.95 -13.12
CA SER A 10 -28.48 4.94 -14.52
C SER A 10 -27.68 5.87 -15.44
N VAL A 11 -27.04 6.90 -14.86
CA VAL A 11 -26.14 7.84 -15.53
C VAL A 11 -24.83 7.16 -16.00
N LEU A 12 -24.33 6.17 -15.25
CA LEU A 12 -23.04 5.51 -15.47
C LEU A 12 -23.07 4.52 -16.66
N LEU A 13 -24.25 3.93 -16.93
CA LEU A 13 -24.46 3.06 -18.09
C LEU A 13 -24.64 3.84 -19.41
N SER A 14 -25.02 5.12 -19.32
CA SER A 14 -25.29 5.97 -20.50
C SER A 14 -24.06 6.67 -21.08
N THR A 15 -22.93 6.64 -20.36
CA THR A 15 -21.68 7.34 -20.73
C THR A 15 -20.56 6.40 -21.17
N LEU A 16 -20.78 5.08 -21.11
CA LEU A 16 -19.80 4.07 -21.51
C LEU A 16 -19.86 3.83 -23.02
N SER A 17 -18.70 3.73 -23.67
CA SER A 17 -18.62 3.25 -25.05
C SER A 17 -19.00 1.77 -25.12
N ALA A 18 -19.47 1.32 -26.29
CA ALA A 18 -19.83 -0.08 -26.50
C ALA A 18 -18.66 -1.05 -26.21
N ASP A 19 -17.42 -0.60 -26.45
CA ASP A 19 -16.19 -1.35 -26.16
C ASP A 19 -15.87 -1.45 -24.65
N ALA A 20 -16.11 -0.37 -23.90
CA ALA A 20 -15.96 -0.38 -22.44
C ALA A 20 -17.01 -1.29 -21.78
N LEU A 21 -18.25 -1.28 -22.31
CA LEU A 21 -19.30 -2.19 -21.87
C LEU A 21 -18.93 -3.64 -22.19
N TRP A 22 -18.32 -3.90 -23.35
CA TRP A 22 -17.85 -5.22 -23.76
C TRP A 22 -16.73 -5.76 -22.86
N HIS A 23 -15.77 -4.93 -22.46
CA HIS A 23 -14.70 -5.36 -21.55
C HIS A 23 -15.20 -5.63 -20.12
N ILE A 24 -16.16 -4.84 -19.64
CA ILE A 24 -16.83 -5.07 -18.35
C ILE A 24 -17.64 -6.38 -18.40
N LEU A 25 -18.34 -6.65 -19.51
CA LEU A 25 -19.09 -7.90 -19.70
C LEU A 25 -18.16 -9.12 -19.87
N ALA A 26 -17.03 -8.97 -20.56
CA ALA A 26 -16.02 -10.02 -20.71
C ALA A 26 -15.33 -10.38 -19.38
N LEU A 27 -15.21 -9.42 -18.45
CA LEU A 27 -14.79 -9.67 -17.07
C LEU A 27 -15.83 -10.48 -16.28
N LEU A 28 -17.13 -10.25 -16.53
CA LEU A 28 -18.22 -10.98 -15.90
C LEU A 28 -18.43 -12.39 -16.49
N ASP A 29 -18.07 -12.61 -17.76
CA ASP A 29 -18.19 -13.90 -18.47
C ASP A 29 -17.15 -14.96 -18.04
N THR A 30 -16.17 -14.61 -17.18
CA THR A 30 -15.28 -15.62 -16.59
C THR A 30 -15.98 -16.48 -15.53
N VAL A 31 -17.24 -16.20 -15.19
CA VAL A 31 -18.08 -17.03 -14.31
C VAL A 31 -19.43 -17.35 -14.99
N SER A 32 -19.48 -18.53 -15.63
CA SER A 32 -20.67 -19.29 -16.06
C SER A 32 -21.30 -18.99 -17.44
N VAL A 33 -20.97 -19.85 -18.42
CA VAL A 33 -21.47 -19.92 -19.82
C VAL A 33 -22.98 -20.25 -19.98
N VAL A 34 -23.80 -20.30 -18.91
CA VAL A 34 -25.18 -20.84 -19.02
C VAL A 34 -26.28 -19.76 -19.11
N ALA A 35 -25.99 -18.47 -18.86
CA ALA A 35 -27.04 -17.44 -18.71
C ALA A 35 -27.36 -16.58 -19.96
N LEU A 36 -26.67 -16.74 -21.08
CA LEU A 36 -26.79 -15.82 -22.24
C LEU A 36 -27.92 -16.13 -23.23
N SER A 37 -28.66 -17.24 -23.09
CA SER A 37 -29.80 -17.51 -23.99
C SER A 37 -31.06 -16.67 -23.67
N SER A 38 -31.15 -16.11 -22.46
CA SER A 38 -32.34 -15.38 -21.99
C SER A 38 -32.27 -13.87 -22.17
N CYS A 39 -31.06 -13.30 -22.36
CA CYS A 39 -30.86 -11.85 -22.50
C CYS A 39 -31.08 -11.35 -23.95
N ASN A 40 -31.01 -12.26 -24.93
CA ASN A 40 -31.09 -11.93 -26.35
C ASN A 40 -32.50 -11.47 -26.82
N ARG A 41 -33.53 -11.59 -25.97
CA ARG A 41 -34.89 -11.06 -26.27
C ARG A 41 -35.15 -9.64 -25.80
N ARG A 42 -34.25 -9.03 -25.01
CA ARG A 42 -34.44 -7.66 -24.50
C ARG A 42 -33.60 -6.59 -25.20
N LEU A 43 -32.57 -6.98 -25.96
CA LEU A 43 -31.71 -6.05 -26.71
C LEU A 43 -32.24 -5.69 -28.10
N SER A 44 -33.27 -6.37 -28.59
CA SER A 44 -33.93 -6.04 -29.87
C SER A 44 -34.89 -4.84 -29.78
N SER A 45 -35.13 -4.26 -28.59
CA SER A 45 -36.06 -3.12 -28.41
C SER A 45 -35.39 -1.74 -28.30
N PHE A 46 -34.07 -1.64 -28.49
CA PHE A 46 -33.31 -0.38 -28.39
C PHE A 46 -32.61 0.04 -29.70
N GLY A 47 -33.05 -0.50 -30.83
CA GLY A 47 -32.58 -0.08 -32.15
C GLY A 47 -33.27 1.21 -32.61
N ALA A 48 -32.57 2.35 -32.52
CA ALA A 48 -32.62 3.44 -33.51
C ALA A 48 -31.74 4.63 -33.08
N ARG A 49 -30.41 4.56 -33.26
CA ARG A 49 -29.53 5.76 -33.41
C ARG A 49 -28.05 5.49 -33.67
N CYS A 50 -27.66 4.38 -34.30
CA CYS A 50 -26.30 4.23 -34.83
C CYS A 50 -26.35 3.42 -36.14
N GLY A 51 -25.66 3.91 -37.19
CA GLY A 51 -25.55 3.26 -38.50
C GLY A 51 -24.81 1.91 -38.45
N PRO A 52 -24.73 1.18 -39.58
CA PRO A 52 -24.47 -0.25 -39.60
C PRO A 52 -23.01 -0.57 -39.22
N LEU A 53 -22.83 -1.25 -38.10
CA LEU A 53 -21.59 -1.94 -37.75
C LEU A 53 -21.41 -3.14 -38.69
N LYS A 54 -20.39 -3.08 -39.55
CA LYS A 54 -19.89 -4.25 -40.28
C LYS A 54 -19.21 -5.19 -39.28
N LEU A 55 -19.81 -6.36 -39.06
CA LEU A 55 -19.18 -7.49 -38.38
C LEU A 55 -17.96 -7.95 -39.19
N PHE A 56 -16.77 -7.84 -38.62
CA PHE A 56 -15.63 -8.67 -39.03
C PHE A 56 -15.54 -9.86 -38.08
N THR A 57 -15.94 -11.01 -38.57
CA THR A 57 -15.70 -12.31 -37.96
C THR A 57 -14.21 -12.62 -38.12
N MET A 58 -13.42 -12.60 -37.04
CA MET A 58 -12.09 -13.21 -37.03
C MET A 58 -12.12 -14.48 -36.17
N LEU A 59 -11.81 -15.59 -36.83
CA LEU A 59 -11.68 -16.93 -36.29
C LEU A 59 -10.64 -16.97 -35.17
N ILE A 60 -10.99 -17.67 -34.09
CA ILE A 60 -10.15 -18.00 -32.96
C ILE A 60 -9.21 -19.14 -33.36
N ASP A 61 -7.91 -18.95 -33.18
CA ASP A 61 -6.92 -20.04 -33.13
C ASP A 61 -6.62 -20.33 -31.64
N PRO A 62 -6.72 -21.59 -31.17
CA PRO A 62 -6.61 -21.92 -29.74
C PRO A 62 -5.14 -22.13 -29.37
N VAL A 63 -4.39 -21.03 -29.20
CA VAL A 63 -3.08 -21.08 -28.53
C VAL A 63 -3.25 -20.47 -27.15
N PHE A 64 -2.93 -21.26 -26.13
CA PHE A 64 -2.89 -20.89 -24.72
C PHE A 64 -2.30 -19.49 -24.51
N VAL A 65 -3.15 -18.53 -24.16
CA VAL A 65 -2.71 -17.27 -23.55
C VAL A 65 -3.37 -17.14 -22.19
N ARG A 66 -2.74 -17.72 -21.17
CA ARG A 66 -2.89 -17.22 -19.80
C ARG A 66 -2.12 -15.90 -19.75
N LEU A 67 -2.77 -14.79 -20.06
CA LEU A 67 -2.21 -13.46 -19.77
C LEU A 67 -2.18 -13.30 -18.25
N PRO A 68 -1.02 -13.06 -17.62
CA PRO A 68 -0.98 -12.50 -16.29
C PRO A 68 -1.65 -11.12 -16.33
N VAL A 69 -2.53 -10.82 -15.37
CA VAL A 69 -3.31 -9.56 -15.27
C VAL A 69 -2.43 -8.29 -15.29
N VAL A 70 -1.11 -8.43 -15.16
CA VAL A 70 -0.11 -7.38 -15.39
C VAL A 70 -0.28 -6.67 -16.74
N ASP A 71 -0.79 -7.33 -17.78
CA ASP A 71 -0.97 -6.69 -19.10
C ASP A 71 -2.36 -6.07 -19.34
N ILE A 72 -3.38 -6.35 -18.51
CA ILE A 72 -4.69 -5.66 -18.62
C ILE A 72 -4.60 -4.25 -18.01
N ALA A 73 -3.69 -4.04 -17.04
CA ALA A 73 -3.32 -2.72 -16.55
C ALA A 73 -2.67 -1.80 -17.61
N ARG A 74 -2.39 -2.33 -18.82
CA ARG A 74 -1.84 -1.59 -19.96
C ARG A 74 -2.81 -1.39 -21.11
N ALA A 75 -4.03 -1.93 -21.04
CA ALA A 75 -5.07 -1.55 -21.98
C ALA A 75 -5.40 -0.07 -21.72
N ASP A 76 -4.98 0.79 -22.65
CA ASP A 76 -5.20 2.22 -22.65
C ASP A 76 -6.72 2.47 -22.67
N LEU A 77 -7.36 2.42 -21.51
CA LEU A 77 -8.78 2.67 -21.29
C LEU A 77 -8.97 4.18 -21.40
N ARG A 78 -8.82 4.69 -22.64
CA ARG A 78 -9.13 6.06 -23.01
C ARG A 78 -10.64 6.21 -23.01
N LEU A 79 -11.19 6.40 -21.82
CA LEU A 79 -12.50 7.03 -21.69
C LEU A 79 -12.36 8.42 -22.32
N HIS A 80 -13.13 8.69 -23.38
CA HIS A 80 -13.27 10.03 -23.92
C HIS A 80 -14.04 10.86 -22.87
N GLY A 81 -13.30 11.57 -22.01
CA GLY A 81 -13.83 12.42 -20.95
C GLY A 81 -12.83 12.54 -19.80
N ASP A 82 -12.56 13.77 -19.35
CA ASP A 82 -11.50 14.19 -18.41
C ASP A 82 -11.55 13.61 -16.99
N ASP A 83 -12.25 12.50 -16.74
CA ASP A 83 -12.47 12.00 -15.38
C ASP A 83 -11.49 10.89 -14.97
N THR A 84 -10.20 11.26 -14.91
CA THR A 84 -9.08 10.48 -14.35
C THR A 84 -9.36 9.88 -12.96
N THR A 85 -10.25 10.52 -12.19
CA THR A 85 -10.72 10.09 -10.88
C THR A 85 -11.46 8.76 -10.92
N SER A 86 -12.24 8.54 -11.98
CA SER A 86 -13.05 7.33 -12.17
C SER A 86 -12.18 6.12 -12.54
N VAL A 87 -11.07 6.34 -13.25
CA VAL A 87 -10.10 5.29 -13.62
C VAL A 87 -9.26 4.83 -12.42
N LEU A 88 -8.81 5.75 -11.57
CA LEU A 88 -8.09 5.42 -10.32
C LEU A 88 -8.98 4.65 -9.35
N ARG A 89 -10.27 5.03 -9.27
CA ARG A 89 -11.27 4.37 -8.42
C ARG A 89 -11.56 2.95 -8.88
N LEU A 90 -11.66 2.72 -10.21
CA LEU A 90 -11.79 1.38 -10.79
C LEU A 90 -10.54 0.54 -10.57
N ARG A 91 -9.34 1.13 -10.68
CA ARG A 91 -8.07 0.46 -10.44
C ARG A 91 -7.92 0.00 -8.99
N LEU A 92 -8.20 0.87 -8.01
CA LEU A 92 -8.17 0.53 -6.59
C LEU A 92 -9.29 -0.45 -6.20
N LEU A 93 -10.49 -0.33 -6.80
CA LEU A 93 -11.54 -1.34 -6.64
C LEU A 93 -11.09 -2.70 -7.19
N LEU A 94 -10.49 -2.74 -8.38
CA LEU A 94 -10.06 -3.98 -9.04
C LEU A 94 -8.85 -4.63 -8.33
N GLU A 95 -7.87 -3.83 -7.89
CA GLU A 95 -6.72 -4.29 -7.08
C GLU A 95 -7.19 -4.79 -5.70
N GLY A 96 -8.16 -4.12 -5.07
CA GLY A 96 -8.76 -4.52 -3.79
C GLY A 96 -9.78 -5.66 -3.86
N LEU A 97 -10.36 -5.93 -5.04
CA LEU A 97 -11.32 -7.03 -5.25
C LEU A 97 -10.65 -8.36 -5.63
N GLN A 98 -9.35 -8.39 -5.94
CA GLN A 98 -8.67 -9.60 -6.43
C GLN A 98 -7.53 -10.12 -5.55
N CYS A 99 -6.90 -9.30 -4.70
CA CYS A 99 -5.91 -9.82 -3.75
C CYS A 99 -6.61 -10.34 -2.50
N ARG A 100 -6.61 -11.66 -2.33
CA ARG A 100 -7.12 -12.36 -1.13
C ARG A 100 -6.52 -11.81 0.17
N SER A 101 -5.29 -11.31 0.10
CA SER A 101 -4.53 -10.81 1.24
C SER A 101 -3.89 -9.44 1.00
N SER A 102 -3.89 -8.60 2.03
CA SER A 102 -3.04 -7.41 2.16
C SER A 102 -2.31 -7.46 3.49
N VAL A 103 -1.05 -7.03 3.52
CA VAL A 103 -0.17 -7.14 4.69
C VAL A 103 0.46 -5.79 5.02
N ALA A 104 0.57 -5.49 6.31
CA ALA A 104 1.24 -4.33 6.83
C ALA A 104 2.09 -4.72 8.04
N ALA A 105 3.27 -4.11 8.15
CA ALA A 105 4.22 -4.39 9.20
C ALA A 105 4.67 -3.10 9.87
N GLY A 106 4.48 -3.01 11.18
CA GLY A 106 5.01 -1.92 11.99
C GLY A 106 6.43 -2.21 12.45
N SER A 107 6.90 -1.48 13.46
CA SER A 107 8.24 -1.70 14.01
C SER A 107 8.39 -3.09 14.64
N ILE A 108 7.36 -3.49 15.39
CA ILE A 108 7.33 -4.70 16.23
C ILE A 108 5.95 -5.37 16.28
N HIS A 109 5.06 -5.06 15.34
CA HIS A 109 3.76 -5.71 15.17
C HIS A 109 3.40 -5.83 13.69
N THR A 110 2.37 -6.62 13.42
CA THR A 110 1.92 -6.94 12.06
C THR A 110 0.41 -6.93 12.01
N ALA A 111 -0.14 -6.46 10.90
CA ALA A 111 -1.54 -6.57 10.56
C ALA A 111 -1.68 -7.26 9.20
N CYS A 112 -2.65 -8.16 9.08
CA CYS A 112 -3.00 -8.84 7.86
C CYS A 112 -4.50 -8.70 7.61
N LEU A 113 -4.88 -8.25 6.43
CA LEU A 113 -6.22 -8.40 5.89
C LEU A 113 -6.22 -9.66 5.03
N HIS A 114 -7.04 -10.66 5.36
CA HIS A 114 -7.17 -11.90 4.60
C HIS A 114 -8.64 -12.32 4.57
N ASP A 115 -9.18 -12.57 3.37
CA ASP A 115 -10.60 -12.93 3.17
C ASP A 115 -11.57 -11.96 3.87
N GLY A 116 -11.29 -10.65 3.77
CA GLY A 116 -12.10 -9.60 4.38
C GLY A 116 -11.98 -9.48 5.91
N LYS A 117 -11.16 -10.33 6.56
CA LYS A 117 -10.93 -10.32 8.01
C LYS A 117 -9.57 -9.73 8.34
N VAL A 118 -9.50 -8.99 9.44
CA VAL A 118 -8.26 -8.38 9.93
C VAL A 118 -7.70 -9.19 11.10
N TYR A 119 -6.45 -9.60 10.98
CA TYR A 119 -5.67 -10.23 12.04
C TYR A 119 -4.51 -9.33 12.44
N THR A 120 -4.27 -9.20 13.73
CA THR A 120 -3.15 -8.43 14.29
C THR A 120 -2.36 -9.29 15.27
N PHE A 121 -1.04 -9.12 15.30
CA PHE A 121 -0.13 -9.87 16.16
C PHE A 121 1.22 -9.14 16.35
N GLY A 122 2.02 -9.61 17.30
CA GLY A 122 3.24 -8.97 17.76
C GLY A 122 3.05 -8.14 19.02
N THR A 123 3.76 -7.02 19.15
CA THR A 123 3.65 -6.17 20.33
C THR A 123 2.32 -5.44 20.41
N GLY A 124 1.69 -5.44 21.58
CA GLY A 124 0.46 -4.69 21.86
C GLY A 124 0.53 -3.77 23.08
N THR A 125 1.73 -3.49 23.59
CA THR A 125 1.93 -2.67 24.81
C THR A 125 1.45 -1.21 24.70
N SER A 126 1.26 -0.69 23.48
CA SER A 126 0.65 0.63 23.23
C SER A 126 -0.77 0.52 22.63
N GLY A 127 -1.35 -0.68 22.59
CA GLY A 127 -2.70 -0.89 22.04
C GLY A 127 -2.76 -1.02 20.51
N GLN A 128 -1.61 -1.11 19.83
CA GLN A 128 -1.52 -1.12 18.36
C GLN A 128 -2.17 -2.33 17.68
N LEU A 129 -2.52 -3.37 18.46
CA LEU A 129 -3.21 -4.56 17.96
C LEU A 129 -4.74 -4.40 17.94
N GLY A 130 -5.31 -3.50 18.73
CA GLY A 130 -6.75 -3.20 18.70
C GLY A 130 -7.67 -4.12 19.51
N HIS A 131 -7.15 -5.07 20.30
CA HIS A 131 -7.97 -6.07 21.00
C HIS A 131 -8.60 -5.58 22.33
N GLY A 132 -8.56 -4.28 22.62
CA GLY A 132 -9.07 -3.70 23.87
C GLY A 132 -8.18 -3.90 25.09
N VAL A 133 -6.97 -4.43 24.90
CA VAL A 133 -5.98 -4.66 25.96
C VAL A 133 -4.58 -4.23 25.52
N PHE A 134 -3.70 -3.96 26.50
CA PHE A 134 -2.28 -3.63 26.28
C PHE A 134 -1.41 -4.89 26.42
N ARG A 135 -1.50 -5.83 25.48
CA ARG A 135 -0.83 -7.12 25.56
C ARG A 135 -0.29 -7.56 24.21
N ASP A 136 0.88 -8.20 24.22
CA ASP A 136 1.47 -8.83 23.04
C ASP A 136 0.67 -10.07 22.64
N GLU A 137 0.51 -10.31 21.34
CA GLU A 137 -0.16 -11.48 20.78
C GLU A 137 0.82 -12.24 19.88
N PRO A 138 1.38 -13.39 20.30
CA PRO A 138 2.40 -14.10 19.53
C PRO A 138 1.85 -14.89 18.33
N ARG A 139 0.53 -14.93 18.15
CA ARG A 139 -0.18 -15.57 17.04
C ARG A 139 -1.20 -14.59 16.45
N PRO A 140 -1.53 -14.70 15.15
CA PRO A 140 -2.59 -13.91 14.53
C PRO A 140 -3.89 -14.01 15.32
N LEU A 141 -4.38 -12.88 15.81
CA LEU A 141 -5.65 -12.78 16.51
C LEU A 141 -6.62 -11.96 15.68
N LEU A 142 -7.83 -12.50 15.46
CA LEU A 142 -8.89 -11.80 14.74
C LEU A 142 -9.27 -10.51 15.50
N LEU A 143 -9.27 -9.38 14.79
CA LEU A 143 -9.74 -8.11 15.30
C LEU A 143 -11.27 -8.05 15.26
N ALA A 144 -11.91 -8.73 16.23
CA ALA A 144 -13.36 -8.94 16.28
C ALA A 144 -14.17 -7.63 16.22
N SER A 145 -13.63 -6.53 16.77
CA SER A 145 -14.30 -5.23 16.75
C SER A 145 -14.50 -4.63 15.36
N LEU A 146 -13.76 -5.09 14.34
CA LEU A 146 -13.93 -4.64 12.95
C LEU A 146 -14.56 -5.73 12.05
N ASN A 147 -14.87 -6.91 12.57
CA ASN A 147 -15.35 -8.06 11.77
C ASN A 147 -16.72 -7.84 11.12
N HIS A 148 -17.50 -6.87 11.60
CA HIS A 148 -18.79 -6.48 11.02
C HIS A 148 -18.66 -5.44 9.90
N LEU A 149 -17.43 -5.00 9.58
CA LEU A 149 -17.12 -4.02 8.55
C LEU A 149 -16.28 -4.67 7.45
N THR A 150 -16.35 -4.13 6.24
CA THR A 150 -15.46 -4.53 5.16
C THR A 150 -14.24 -3.61 5.12
N VAL A 151 -13.11 -4.11 5.58
CA VAL A 151 -11.83 -3.39 5.55
C VAL A 151 -11.19 -3.54 4.17
N ALA A 152 -10.79 -2.42 3.57
CA ALA A 152 -10.14 -2.31 2.27
C ALA A 152 -8.61 -2.22 2.37
N ALA A 153 -8.09 -1.56 3.40
CA ALA A 153 -6.65 -1.39 3.58
C ALA A 153 -6.26 -1.32 5.07
N VAL A 154 -5.03 -1.74 5.35
CA VAL A 154 -4.40 -1.70 6.67
C VAL A 154 -3.02 -1.07 6.57
N ALA A 155 -2.64 -0.25 7.55
CA ALA A 155 -1.31 0.36 7.62
C ALA A 155 -0.80 0.35 9.06
N CYS A 156 0.48 0.02 9.24
CA CYS A 156 1.12 -0.05 10.55
C CYS A 156 2.24 0.99 10.65
N GLY A 157 2.21 1.79 11.72
CA GLY A 157 3.32 2.69 12.09
C GLY A 157 4.28 2.05 13.09
N ASP A 158 5.03 2.85 13.86
CA ASP A 158 5.92 2.27 14.89
C ASP A 158 5.12 1.53 15.97
N ARG A 159 4.06 2.17 16.48
CA ARG A 159 3.21 1.69 17.58
C ARG A 159 1.74 2.05 17.41
N HIS A 160 1.27 2.22 16.18
CA HIS A 160 -0.15 2.45 15.88
C HIS A 160 -0.53 1.75 14.56
N THR A 161 -1.83 1.56 14.35
CA THR A 161 -2.37 0.90 13.16
C THR A 161 -3.60 1.65 12.69
N LEU A 162 -3.69 1.90 11.38
CA LEU A 162 -4.87 2.44 10.71
C LEU A 162 -5.56 1.37 9.87
N PHE A 163 -6.88 1.47 9.79
CA PHE A 163 -7.75 0.61 9.01
C PHE A 163 -8.67 1.48 8.17
N LEU A 164 -8.73 1.24 6.86
CA LEU A 164 -9.65 1.90 5.94
C LEU A 164 -10.76 0.92 5.56
N CYS A 165 -12.02 1.31 5.74
CA CYS A 165 -13.17 0.55 5.27
C CYS A 165 -13.49 0.88 3.80
N THR A 166 -14.15 -0.04 3.09
CA THR A 166 -14.64 0.21 1.71
C THR A 166 -15.66 1.35 1.63
N THR A 167 -16.28 1.70 2.75
CA THR A 167 -17.18 2.84 2.91
C THR A 167 -16.45 4.20 2.99
N GLY A 168 -15.12 4.19 3.05
CA GLY A 168 -14.28 5.38 3.27
C GLY A 168 -14.10 5.76 4.74
N VAL A 169 -14.69 5.00 5.69
CA VAL A 169 -14.49 5.24 7.13
C VAL A 169 -13.10 4.76 7.54
N VAL A 170 -12.37 5.62 8.26
CA VAL A 170 -11.04 5.31 8.80
C VAL A 170 -11.14 5.02 10.30
N PHE A 171 -10.48 3.96 10.74
CA PHE A 171 -10.28 3.64 12.15
C PHE A 171 -8.79 3.64 12.48
N GLY A 172 -8.46 3.90 13.74
CA GLY A 172 -7.10 3.82 14.25
C GLY A 172 -7.02 3.27 15.67
N THR A 173 -5.93 2.59 16.00
CA THR A 173 -5.63 2.05 17.33
C THR A 173 -4.14 2.16 17.63
N GLY A 174 -3.76 2.18 18.90
CA GLY A 174 -2.39 2.24 19.35
C GLY A 174 -1.99 3.57 19.97
N ARG A 175 -0.71 3.89 19.84
CA ARG A 175 -0.09 5.08 20.41
C ARG A 175 -0.72 6.36 19.86
N ASN A 176 -1.08 7.30 20.76
CA ASN A 176 -1.60 8.61 20.37
C ASN A 176 -0.87 9.81 21.02
N THR A 177 0.32 9.60 21.60
CA THR A 177 1.05 10.65 22.34
C THR A 177 1.40 11.91 21.53
N PHE A 178 1.37 11.83 20.20
CA PHE A 178 1.59 12.97 19.29
C PHE A 178 0.38 13.25 18.39
N GLY A 179 -0.80 12.68 18.68
CA GLY A 179 -1.98 12.83 17.84
C GLY A 179 -1.98 11.94 16.60
N GLN A 180 -1.26 10.81 16.61
CA GLN A 180 -1.16 9.87 15.48
C GLN A 180 -2.52 9.28 15.05
N LEU A 181 -3.55 9.37 15.90
CA LEU A 181 -4.90 8.87 15.65
C LEU A 181 -5.93 10.00 15.52
N ALA A 182 -5.46 11.22 15.24
CA ALA A 182 -6.26 12.43 15.04
C ALA A 182 -7.31 12.66 16.16
N SER A 183 -6.83 12.59 17.41
CA SER A 183 -7.65 12.83 18.59
C SER A 183 -6.92 13.74 19.58
N GLU A 184 -7.68 14.68 20.16
CA GLU A 184 -7.23 15.56 21.24
C GLU A 184 -6.94 14.79 22.55
N ASP A 185 -7.49 13.59 22.73
CA ASP A 185 -7.13 12.70 23.83
C ASP A 185 -5.84 11.96 23.48
N LEU A 186 -4.70 12.44 23.98
CA LEU A 186 -3.35 11.96 23.65
C LEU A 186 -2.95 10.64 24.34
N ARG A 187 -3.89 9.92 24.94
CA ARG A 187 -3.65 8.59 25.52
C ARG A 187 -3.62 7.52 24.44
N ASP A 188 -2.91 6.43 24.72
CA ASP A 188 -2.88 5.26 23.86
C ASP A 188 -4.26 4.56 23.87
N PHE A 189 -4.73 4.12 22.70
CA PHE A 189 -6.03 3.49 22.53
C PHE A 189 -5.87 2.01 22.18
N PRO A 190 -6.33 1.07 23.03
CA PRO A 190 -6.18 -0.35 22.76
C PRO A 190 -7.30 -0.93 21.89
N SER A 191 -8.31 -0.14 21.51
CA SER A 191 -9.39 -0.52 20.61
C SER A 191 -9.47 0.44 19.42
N PRO A 192 -9.85 -0.04 18.21
CA PRO A 192 -10.06 0.81 17.06
C PRO A 192 -11.08 1.92 17.35
N ARG A 193 -10.70 3.16 17.05
CA ARG A 193 -11.56 4.34 17.14
C ARG A 193 -11.71 4.96 15.77
N LYS A 194 -12.92 5.44 15.48
CA LYS A 194 -13.20 6.16 14.25
C LYS A 194 -12.36 7.46 14.23
N ILE A 195 -11.76 7.75 13.08
CA ILE A 195 -11.06 8.99 12.79
C ILE A 195 -11.94 9.79 11.84
N ASP A 196 -12.35 10.99 12.26
CA ASP A 196 -13.22 11.86 11.49
C ASP A 196 -12.39 12.66 10.47
N VAL A 197 -12.13 12.04 9.31
CA VAL A 197 -11.50 12.70 8.17
C VAL A 197 -12.56 13.45 7.37
N GLU A 198 -12.95 14.62 7.86
CA GLU A 198 -13.93 15.47 7.17
C GLU A 198 -13.25 16.32 6.09
N VAL A 199 -13.38 15.91 4.83
CA VAL A 199 -13.03 16.75 3.68
C VAL A 199 -14.22 16.82 2.73
N PRO A 200 -14.82 18.01 2.51
CA PRO A 200 -15.95 18.17 1.62
C PRO A 200 -15.67 17.57 0.23
N SER A 201 -16.63 16.82 -0.30
CA SER A 201 -16.63 16.31 -1.67
C SER A 201 -15.48 15.35 -2.04
N SER A 202 -14.87 14.67 -1.06
CA SER A 202 -13.87 13.62 -1.31
C SER A 202 -13.94 12.52 -0.26
N THR A 203 -13.50 11.31 -0.61
CA THR A 203 -13.50 10.14 0.29
C THR A 203 -12.09 9.58 0.46
N PRO A 204 -11.72 9.09 1.64
CA PRO A 204 -10.49 8.31 1.84
C PRO A 204 -10.41 7.11 0.89
N ILE A 205 -9.22 6.91 0.31
CA ILE A 205 -8.91 5.79 -0.59
C ILE A 205 -7.64 5.02 -0.23
N ASP A 206 -6.74 5.61 0.59
CA ASP A 206 -5.57 4.91 1.14
C ASP A 206 -5.20 5.51 2.50
N VAL A 207 -4.57 4.71 3.36
CA VAL A 207 -4.06 5.09 4.68
C VAL A 207 -2.60 4.68 4.80
N ARG A 208 -1.76 5.55 5.38
CA ARG A 208 -0.32 5.30 5.58
C ARG A 208 0.11 5.76 6.95
N CYS A 209 1.02 5.00 7.55
CA CYS A 209 1.57 5.27 8.87
C CYS A 209 3.09 5.38 8.75
N GLY A 210 3.67 6.40 9.37
CA GLY A 210 5.10 6.52 9.61
C GLY A 210 5.47 6.09 11.02
N GLY A 211 6.59 6.59 11.54
CA GLY A 211 7.00 6.32 12.92
C GLY A 211 5.94 6.80 13.91
N ASP A 212 5.72 8.10 13.93
CA ASP A 212 4.78 8.78 14.83
C ASP A 212 3.86 9.76 14.06
N HIS A 213 3.59 9.51 12.78
CA HIS A 213 2.63 10.29 11.98
C HIS A 213 1.78 9.40 11.09
N SER A 214 0.66 9.94 10.65
CA SER A 214 -0.33 9.24 9.82
C SER A 214 -0.79 10.14 8.67
N MET A 215 -1.13 9.51 7.55
CA MET A 215 -1.63 10.17 6.35
C MET A 215 -2.80 9.39 5.75
N VAL A 216 -3.75 10.13 5.18
CA VAL A 216 -4.92 9.62 4.48
C VAL A 216 -4.95 10.25 3.10
N LEU A 217 -4.86 9.42 2.06
CA LEU A 217 -5.02 9.86 0.67
C LEU A 217 -6.51 9.87 0.32
N LEU A 218 -6.95 10.94 -0.32
CA LEU A 218 -8.32 11.14 -0.73
C LEU A 218 -8.49 10.95 -2.25
N ALA A 219 -9.70 10.61 -2.68
CA ALA A 219 -10.01 10.32 -4.09
C ALA A 219 -9.70 11.47 -5.06
N ASN A 220 -9.82 12.71 -4.60
CA ASN A 220 -9.45 13.91 -5.37
C ASN A 220 -7.93 14.18 -5.45
N GLY A 221 -7.09 13.32 -4.87
CA GLY A 221 -5.63 13.44 -4.86
C GLY A 221 -5.07 14.35 -3.77
N HIS A 222 -5.92 14.87 -2.88
CA HIS A 222 -5.49 15.56 -1.67
C HIS A 222 -5.04 14.56 -0.60
N VAL A 223 -4.18 15.02 0.31
CA VAL A 223 -3.70 14.22 1.44
C VAL A 223 -4.01 14.96 2.73
N VAL A 224 -4.51 14.24 3.71
CA VAL A 224 -4.70 14.72 5.08
C VAL A 224 -3.68 14.04 5.98
N ALA A 225 -3.05 14.78 6.88
CA ALA A 225 -1.99 14.29 7.75
C ALA A 225 -2.22 14.74 9.20
N PHE A 226 -1.76 13.92 10.14
CA PHE A 226 -1.84 14.15 11.59
C PHE A 226 -0.74 13.35 12.31
N GLY A 227 -0.44 13.72 13.55
CA GLY A 227 0.64 13.15 14.34
C GLY A 227 1.83 14.10 14.52
N TRP A 228 3.01 13.52 14.73
CA TRP A 228 4.26 14.24 14.97
C TRP A 228 4.74 15.01 13.72
N ASN A 229 5.22 16.24 13.91
CA ASN A 229 5.62 17.16 12.85
C ASN A 229 6.92 17.94 13.14
N ALA A 230 7.74 17.51 14.11
CA ALA A 230 8.95 18.25 14.49
C ALA A 230 9.95 18.48 13.34
N PHE A 231 9.90 17.65 12.29
CA PHE A 231 10.76 17.78 11.12
C PHE A 231 10.01 18.17 9.84
N GLY A 232 8.71 18.44 9.93
CA GLY A 232 7.88 18.79 8.77
C GLY A 232 7.31 17.59 8.00
N GLN A 233 7.33 16.39 8.58
CA GLN A 233 6.91 15.14 7.92
C GLN A 233 5.44 15.10 7.52
N LEU A 234 4.60 15.99 8.09
CA LEU A 234 3.22 16.14 7.67
C LEU A 234 3.09 16.94 6.37
N GLY A 235 4.08 17.76 5.99
CA GLY A 235 4.02 18.56 4.75
C GLY A 235 3.02 19.72 4.80
N ILE A 236 2.61 20.16 6.00
CA ILE A 236 1.60 21.21 6.22
C ILE A 236 2.22 22.62 6.34
N GLY A 237 3.51 22.77 6.01
CA GLY A 237 4.27 23.97 6.30
C GLY A 237 4.72 24.08 7.75
N VAL A 238 5.29 25.25 8.08
CA VAL A 238 5.67 25.59 9.44
C VAL A 238 4.45 26.16 10.13
N SER A 239 3.95 25.47 11.16
CA SER A 239 2.90 25.97 12.03
C SER A 239 3.53 26.46 13.32
N THR A 240 3.19 27.68 13.73
CA THR A 240 3.63 28.27 15.01
C THR A 240 2.44 28.50 15.92
N PHE A 241 2.61 28.21 17.21
CA PHE A 241 1.69 28.64 18.27
C PHE A 241 2.43 29.66 19.14
N GLY A 242 2.16 30.94 18.91
CA GLY A 242 3.00 32.01 19.45
C GLY A 242 4.44 31.92 18.89
N ALA A 243 5.44 31.86 19.78
CA ALA A 243 6.84 31.75 19.40
C ALA A 243 7.34 30.30 19.21
N SER A 244 6.50 29.29 19.48
CA SER A 244 6.92 27.88 19.47
C SER A 244 6.43 27.15 18.22
N LEU A 245 7.26 26.26 17.68
CA LEU A 245 6.89 25.41 16.55
C LEU A 245 5.89 24.34 17.00
N VAL A 246 4.83 24.13 16.22
CA VAL A 246 3.85 23.05 16.46
C VAL A 246 4.49 21.74 16.02
N ALA A 247 5.01 21.01 17.01
CA ALA A 247 5.71 19.75 16.81
C ALA A 247 4.78 18.53 16.68
N ALA A 248 3.47 18.69 16.87
CA ALA A 248 2.47 17.63 16.76
C ALA A 248 1.10 18.22 16.40
N VAL A 249 0.31 17.49 15.61
CA VAL A 249 -1.01 17.92 15.13
C VAL A 249 -2.02 16.80 15.38
N SER A 250 -2.95 17.01 16.31
CA SER A 250 -3.99 16.06 16.71
C SER A 250 -5.27 16.14 15.89
N SER A 251 -5.37 17.07 14.94
CA SER A 251 -6.50 17.20 14.02
C SER A 251 -6.12 16.83 12.58
N PRO A 252 -6.99 16.12 11.82
CA PRO A 252 -6.75 15.87 10.41
C PRO A 252 -6.51 17.18 9.64
N THR A 253 -5.30 17.37 9.11
CA THR A 253 -4.88 18.64 8.48
C THR A 253 -4.46 18.42 7.04
N LEU A 254 -4.90 19.30 6.14
CA LEU A 254 -4.57 19.19 4.72
C LEU A 254 -3.08 19.44 4.48
N VAL A 255 -2.42 18.51 3.79
CA VAL A 255 -1.05 18.68 3.31
C VAL A 255 -1.02 19.81 2.28
N HIS A 256 -0.05 20.71 2.39
CA HIS A 256 0.08 21.83 1.46
C HIS A 256 0.61 21.32 0.11
N PRO A 257 -0.17 21.41 -0.99
CA PRO A 257 0.34 21.02 -2.29
C PRO A 257 1.46 21.99 -2.74
N PRO A 258 2.49 21.50 -3.45
CA PRO A 258 3.62 22.33 -3.88
C PRO A 258 3.25 23.39 -4.93
N ALA A 259 2.18 23.13 -5.68
CA ALA A 259 1.60 24.06 -6.65
C ALA A 259 0.11 23.73 -6.87
N PRO A 260 -0.71 24.68 -7.34
CA PRO A 260 -2.08 24.40 -7.75
C PRO A 260 -2.15 23.29 -8.81
N GLY A 261 -3.16 22.43 -8.72
CA GLY A 261 -3.41 21.37 -9.70
C GLY A 261 -2.57 20.10 -9.54
N ILE A 262 -1.62 20.05 -8.59
CA ILE A 262 -0.92 18.80 -8.26
C ILE A 262 -1.86 17.87 -7.50
N ARG A 263 -2.06 16.67 -8.03
CA ARG A 263 -2.82 15.59 -7.39
C ARG A 263 -1.90 14.42 -7.10
N PHE A 264 -1.96 13.93 -5.86
CA PHE A 264 -1.21 12.75 -5.45
C PHE A 264 -2.02 11.48 -5.73
N VAL A 265 -1.33 10.42 -6.17
CA VAL A 265 -1.90 9.09 -6.43
C VAL A 265 -1.34 8.02 -5.51
N SER A 266 -0.22 8.31 -4.81
CA SER A 266 0.35 7.43 -3.79
C SER A 266 1.12 8.26 -2.76
N VAL A 267 1.11 7.78 -1.52
CA VAL A 267 1.86 8.35 -0.40
C VAL A 267 2.62 7.23 0.29
N SER A 268 3.78 7.52 0.86
CA SER A 268 4.48 6.62 1.76
C SER A 268 5.08 7.39 2.92
N CYS A 269 5.05 6.80 4.11
CA CYS A 269 5.56 7.41 5.34
C CYS A 269 6.71 6.58 5.89
N GLY A 270 7.85 7.23 6.14
CA GLY A 270 9.00 6.63 6.84
C GLY A 270 8.97 6.91 8.34
N PHE A 271 10.10 6.78 9.02
CA PHE A 271 10.16 7.08 10.46
C PHE A 271 9.79 8.54 10.77
N ALA A 272 10.34 9.48 10.00
CA ALA A 272 10.15 10.91 10.20
C ALA A 272 10.17 11.70 8.88
N HIS A 273 9.83 11.06 7.77
CA HIS A 273 9.73 11.68 6.44
C HIS A 273 8.58 11.06 5.65
N SER A 274 8.18 11.73 4.57
CA SER A 274 7.10 11.28 3.71
C SER A 274 7.46 11.49 2.24
N LEU A 275 7.02 10.57 1.39
CA LEU A 275 7.08 10.67 -0.07
C LEU A 275 5.67 10.74 -0.66
N PHE A 276 5.54 11.50 -1.73
CA PHE A 276 4.30 11.68 -2.47
C PHE A 276 4.57 11.48 -3.96
N LEU A 277 3.74 10.68 -4.62
CA LEU A 277 3.77 10.46 -6.05
C LEU A 277 2.58 11.19 -6.69
N SER A 278 2.83 12.05 -7.67
CA SER A 278 1.76 12.71 -8.42
C SER A 278 1.24 11.86 -9.58
N ASP A 279 0.05 12.20 -10.07
CA ASP A 279 -0.54 11.62 -11.30
C ASP A 279 0.31 11.82 -12.57
N SER A 280 1.19 12.81 -12.56
CA SER A 280 2.19 13.10 -13.60
C SER A 280 3.49 12.28 -13.47
N GLY A 281 3.59 11.37 -12.49
CA GLY A 281 4.79 10.56 -12.26
C GLY A 281 5.96 11.32 -11.65
N ARG A 282 5.70 12.45 -10.98
CA ARG A 282 6.71 13.23 -10.25
C ARG A 282 6.69 12.86 -8.77
N VAL A 283 7.86 12.84 -8.14
CA VAL A 283 8.01 12.54 -6.71
C VAL A 283 8.34 13.80 -5.92
N TYR A 284 7.67 13.92 -4.78
CA TYR A 284 7.86 14.99 -3.80
C TYR A 284 8.18 14.38 -2.45
N SER A 285 8.93 15.10 -1.61
CA SER A 285 9.34 14.64 -0.28
C SER A 285 9.23 15.75 0.76
N CYS A 286 8.91 15.38 2.01
CA CYS A 286 8.98 16.29 3.16
C CYS A 286 9.40 15.54 4.44
N GLY A 287 9.73 16.29 5.48
CA GLY A 287 10.15 15.79 6.78
C GLY A 287 11.65 15.86 7.01
N MET A 288 12.16 14.86 7.74
CA MET A 288 13.56 14.77 8.13
C MET A 288 14.47 14.57 6.91
N GLY A 289 15.51 15.40 6.76
CA GLY A 289 16.50 15.30 5.68
C GLY A 289 17.91 14.87 6.12
N SER A 290 18.16 14.66 7.42
CA SER A 290 19.52 14.54 7.98
C SER A 290 20.38 13.40 7.39
N HIS A 291 19.76 12.36 6.84
CA HIS A 291 20.46 11.25 6.17
C HIS A 291 20.35 11.32 4.64
N GLY A 292 19.79 12.40 4.08
CA GLY A 292 19.52 12.54 2.65
C GLY A 292 18.24 11.86 2.17
N GLN A 293 17.36 11.40 3.08
CA GLN A 293 16.19 10.57 2.76
C GLN A 293 15.07 11.28 1.98
N LEU A 294 15.26 12.58 1.73
CA LEU A 294 14.36 13.41 0.90
C LEU A 294 14.81 13.48 -0.57
N GLY A 295 16.06 13.14 -0.90
CA GLY A 295 16.54 13.09 -2.28
C GLY A 295 16.75 14.45 -2.96
N ASN A 296 16.67 15.58 -2.24
CA ASN A 296 16.76 16.92 -2.83
C ASN A 296 18.19 17.48 -2.95
N ASN A 297 19.21 16.62 -2.99
CA ASN A 297 20.63 17.00 -3.07
C ASN A 297 21.15 17.84 -1.88
N ASP A 298 20.51 17.71 -0.72
CA ASP A 298 20.99 18.27 0.55
C ASP A 298 20.47 17.43 1.73
N ARG A 299 20.79 17.87 2.95
CA ARG A 299 20.38 17.23 4.21
C ARG A 299 19.41 18.07 5.04
N ALA A 300 18.82 19.11 4.46
CA ALA A 300 17.92 19.99 5.18
C ALA A 300 16.51 19.40 5.29
N HIS A 301 15.87 19.64 6.43
CA HIS A 301 14.47 19.30 6.64
C HIS A 301 13.56 20.09 5.68
N ARG A 302 12.39 19.54 5.35
CA ARG A 302 11.40 20.20 4.48
C ARG A 302 10.02 20.13 5.13
N TRP A 303 9.37 21.28 5.26
CA TRP A 303 8.03 21.36 5.87
C TRP A 303 6.88 21.32 4.88
N VAL A 304 7.18 21.36 3.58
CA VAL A 304 6.21 21.20 2.50
C VAL A 304 6.76 20.16 1.50
N PRO A 305 5.89 19.39 0.81
CA PRO A 305 6.32 18.50 -0.26
C PRO A 305 7.20 19.24 -1.27
N THR A 306 8.44 18.79 -1.42
CA THR A 306 9.45 19.42 -2.28
C THR A 306 9.81 18.48 -3.42
N PHE A 307 9.75 18.97 -4.66
CA PHE A 307 9.99 18.17 -5.86
C PHE A 307 11.41 17.61 -5.92
N ILE A 308 11.54 16.34 -6.35
CA ILE A 308 12.83 15.68 -6.61
C ILE A 308 13.09 15.68 -8.12
N PRO A 309 13.94 16.58 -8.65
CA PRO A 309 14.06 16.78 -10.10
C PRO A 309 14.93 15.75 -10.82
N THR A 310 15.66 14.90 -10.10
CA THR A 310 16.66 13.98 -10.67
C THR A 310 16.08 12.61 -11.05
N ILE A 311 14.78 12.41 -10.84
CA ILE A 311 14.04 11.19 -11.22
C ILE A 311 12.70 11.60 -11.83
N ASP A 312 12.26 10.85 -12.83
CA ASP A 312 10.99 11.07 -13.53
C ASP A 312 10.33 9.73 -13.87
N ARG A 313 9.10 9.81 -14.40
CA ARG A 313 8.29 8.66 -14.82
C ARG A 313 8.16 7.60 -13.71
N CYS A 314 8.04 8.08 -12.48
CA CYS A 314 7.95 7.24 -11.29
C CYS A 314 6.54 6.62 -11.19
N THR A 315 6.48 5.39 -10.71
CA THR A 315 5.23 4.62 -10.57
C THR A 315 4.97 4.13 -9.15
N MET A 316 5.99 4.12 -8.29
CA MET A 316 5.84 3.70 -6.89
C MET A 316 6.86 4.40 -5.99
N VAL A 317 6.43 4.72 -4.77
CA VAL A 317 7.29 5.27 -3.70
C VAL A 317 7.15 4.41 -2.45
N SER A 318 8.27 4.20 -1.75
CA SER A 318 8.30 3.50 -0.47
C SER A 318 9.32 4.16 0.46
N CYS A 319 8.96 4.31 1.74
CA CYS A 319 9.80 4.86 2.78
C CYS A 319 10.15 3.79 3.80
N GLY A 320 11.42 3.70 4.19
CA GLY A 320 11.87 2.91 5.32
C GLY A 320 12.12 3.76 6.56
N GLY A 321 12.96 3.26 7.47
CA GLY A 321 13.33 4.02 8.67
C GLY A 321 13.96 5.38 8.33
N HIS A 322 15.09 5.37 7.62
CA HIS A 322 15.78 6.60 7.20
C HIS A 322 16.23 6.54 5.73
N HIS A 323 15.54 5.77 4.90
CA HIS A 323 15.83 5.64 3.48
C HIS A 323 14.52 5.58 2.69
N SER A 324 14.65 5.68 1.38
CA SER A 324 13.57 5.82 0.42
C SER A 324 13.87 5.00 -0.82
N LEU A 325 12.85 4.35 -1.38
CA LEU A 325 12.89 3.67 -2.67
C LEU A 325 11.84 4.29 -3.60
N VAL A 326 12.20 4.40 -4.88
CA VAL A 326 11.32 4.84 -5.95
C VAL A 326 11.48 3.90 -7.13
N LEU A 327 10.35 3.44 -7.68
CA LEU A 327 10.29 2.67 -8.93
C LEU A 327 9.98 3.62 -10.09
N CYS A 328 10.74 3.51 -11.18
CA CYS A 328 10.56 4.26 -12.42
C CYS A 328 10.33 3.32 -13.61
N ASP A 329 9.45 3.74 -14.51
CA ASP A 329 9.00 3.00 -15.69
C ASP A 329 9.39 3.70 -17.00
N PRO A 330 9.52 2.96 -18.14
CA PRO A 330 8.99 1.61 -18.41
C PRO A 330 9.95 0.45 -18.08
N LEU A 331 11.21 0.74 -17.74
CA LEU A 331 12.27 -0.27 -17.60
C LEU A 331 12.25 -1.00 -16.25
N GLY A 332 11.45 -0.53 -15.28
CA GLY A 332 11.41 -1.11 -13.94
C GLY A 332 12.69 -0.84 -13.15
N GLU A 333 13.19 0.39 -13.23
CA GLU A 333 14.41 0.85 -12.56
C GLU A 333 14.09 1.31 -11.15
N VAL A 334 14.93 0.92 -10.18
CA VAL A 334 14.76 1.32 -8.78
C VAL A 334 15.83 2.32 -8.41
N TYR A 335 15.41 3.42 -7.77
CA TYR A 335 16.28 4.41 -7.18
C TYR A 335 16.14 4.38 -5.67
N ALA A 336 17.25 4.49 -4.97
CA ALA A 336 17.31 4.56 -3.51
C ALA A 336 17.97 5.87 -3.06
N PHE A 337 17.59 6.40 -1.91
CA PHE A 337 18.26 7.54 -1.27
C PHE A 337 18.00 7.57 0.24
N GLY A 338 18.75 8.38 0.97
CA GLY A 338 18.79 8.39 2.42
C GLY A 338 19.94 7.57 2.98
N SER A 339 19.72 6.97 4.14
CA SER A 339 20.76 6.30 4.89
C SER A 339 21.32 5.08 4.14
N GLY A 340 22.64 5.02 3.98
CA GLY A 340 23.39 3.93 3.33
C GLY A 340 23.71 2.76 4.25
N SER A 341 23.64 3.01 5.57
CA SER A 341 24.00 2.04 6.60
C SER A 341 23.40 0.67 6.34
N THR A 342 24.22 -0.38 6.50
CA THR A 342 23.85 -1.79 6.32
C THR A 342 23.56 -2.20 4.88
N GLY A 343 23.80 -1.35 3.88
CA GLY A 343 23.65 -1.68 2.47
C GLY A 343 22.22 -1.56 1.94
N LYS A 344 21.32 -0.91 2.69
CA LYS A 344 19.88 -0.80 2.35
C LYS A 344 19.56 0.06 1.13
N LEU A 345 20.56 0.72 0.54
CA LEU A 345 20.45 1.40 -0.76
C LEU A 345 20.78 0.48 -1.95
N GLY A 346 21.35 -0.71 -1.73
CA GLY A 346 21.56 -1.71 -2.78
C GLY A 346 22.61 -1.32 -3.84
N ARG A 347 23.65 -0.58 -3.46
CA ARG A 347 24.64 0.01 -4.41
C ARG A 347 25.95 -0.75 -4.53
N GLY A 348 26.16 -1.78 -3.71
CA GLY A 348 27.45 -2.50 -3.61
C GLY A 348 28.32 -2.08 -2.43
N ASP A 349 27.94 -1.02 -1.71
CA ASP A 349 28.56 -0.56 -0.47
C ASP A 349 27.54 -0.48 0.68
N ASP A 350 28.02 -0.33 1.92
CA ASP A 350 27.20 -0.34 3.15
C ASP A 350 27.38 0.88 4.06
N MET A 351 28.11 1.91 3.61
CA MET A 351 28.54 3.04 4.45
C MET A 351 28.08 4.44 3.97
N GLY A 352 27.69 4.61 2.71
CA GLY A 352 27.43 5.95 2.15
C GLY A 352 25.96 6.36 2.15
N ASP A 353 25.57 7.29 3.03
CA ASP A 353 24.30 8.02 2.90
C ASP A 353 24.25 8.78 1.55
N SER A 354 23.09 8.78 0.89
CA SER A 354 22.89 9.48 -0.39
C SER A 354 21.78 10.52 -0.29
N ALA A 355 22.13 11.79 -0.53
CA ALA A 355 21.18 12.90 -0.59
C ALA A 355 20.53 13.07 -1.98
N ILE A 356 20.96 12.28 -2.95
CA ILE A 356 20.36 12.21 -4.29
C ILE A 356 19.86 10.78 -4.55
N PRO A 357 18.75 10.61 -5.31
CA PRO A 357 18.36 9.33 -5.85
C PRO A 357 19.50 8.69 -6.63
N VAL A 358 19.86 7.47 -6.24
CA VAL A 358 20.90 6.67 -6.86
C VAL A 358 20.31 5.35 -7.29
N LYS A 359 20.61 4.94 -8.52
CA LYS A 359 20.09 3.69 -9.06
C LYS A 359 20.60 2.52 -8.21
N VAL A 360 19.70 1.61 -7.85
CA VAL A 360 20.03 0.35 -7.19
C VAL A 360 20.88 -0.47 -8.15
N SER A 361 22.04 -0.89 -7.68
CA SER A 361 23.03 -1.68 -8.42
C SER A 361 22.71 -3.18 -8.36
N GLY A 362 23.50 -3.98 -9.06
CA GLY A 362 23.27 -5.42 -9.18
C GLY A 362 22.28 -5.72 -10.30
N GLN A 363 22.47 -6.84 -11.00
CA GLN A 363 21.61 -7.25 -12.11
C GLN A 363 20.23 -7.68 -11.57
N LEU A 364 19.37 -6.72 -11.25
CA LEU A 364 17.96 -6.94 -10.98
C LEU A 364 17.21 -7.10 -12.31
N PRO A 365 16.37 -8.15 -12.46
CA PRO A 365 15.34 -8.16 -13.49
C PRO A 365 14.41 -6.93 -13.34
N PRO A 366 13.68 -6.55 -14.41
CA PRO A 366 12.73 -5.44 -14.34
C PRO A 366 11.79 -5.55 -13.13
N VAL A 367 11.76 -4.50 -12.31
CA VAL A 367 10.99 -4.48 -11.07
C VAL A 367 9.53 -4.09 -11.33
N ALA A 368 8.64 -4.71 -10.56
CA ALA A 368 7.20 -4.47 -10.54
C ALA A 368 6.76 -3.71 -9.27
N SER A 369 7.42 -3.96 -8.13
CA SER A 369 7.07 -3.33 -6.85
C SER A 369 8.28 -3.16 -5.94
N VAL A 370 8.25 -2.12 -5.10
CA VAL A 370 9.28 -1.80 -4.11
C VAL A 370 8.64 -1.63 -2.74
N CYS A 371 9.33 -2.09 -1.69
CA CYS A 371 8.91 -1.91 -0.31
C CYS A 371 10.15 -1.74 0.57
N CYS A 372 10.03 -0.91 1.59
CA CYS A 372 11.08 -0.70 2.59
C CYS A 372 10.63 -1.29 3.92
N GLY A 373 11.58 -1.86 4.65
CA GLY A 373 11.48 -2.01 6.09
C GLY A 373 12.26 -0.92 6.84
N GLY A 374 12.44 -1.11 8.15
CA GLY A 374 13.20 -0.17 8.97
C GLY A 374 14.66 -0.01 8.52
N ALA A 375 15.31 -1.15 8.24
CA ALA A 375 16.73 -1.22 7.89
C ALA A 375 17.04 -2.12 6.67
N HIS A 376 16.04 -2.53 5.91
CA HIS A 376 16.18 -3.38 4.75
C HIS A 376 15.20 -2.95 3.65
N SER A 377 15.40 -3.48 2.46
CA SER A 377 14.71 -3.14 1.23
C SER A 377 14.28 -4.40 0.51
N LEU A 378 13.11 -4.34 -0.11
CA LEU A 378 12.43 -5.46 -0.75
C LEU A 378 11.98 -5.01 -2.15
N VAL A 379 12.18 -5.87 -3.16
CA VAL A 379 11.68 -5.63 -4.52
C VAL A 379 11.07 -6.90 -5.09
N ILE A 380 9.97 -6.75 -5.82
CA ILE A 380 9.32 -7.84 -6.55
C ILE A 380 9.60 -7.62 -8.04
N THR A 381 10.15 -8.62 -8.72
CA THR A 381 10.39 -8.58 -10.17
C THR A 381 9.13 -8.87 -10.97
N ARG A 382 9.02 -8.32 -12.18
CA ARG A 382 7.89 -8.59 -13.09
C ARG A 382 7.79 -10.06 -13.48
N HIS A 383 8.93 -10.69 -13.70
CA HIS A 383 9.00 -12.10 -14.03
C HIS A 383 8.82 -12.92 -12.75
N ASN A 384 7.86 -13.86 -12.76
CA ASN A 384 7.54 -14.79 -11.67
C ASN A 384 7.22 -14.16 -10.30
N SER A 385 6.97 -12.84 -10.24
CA SER A 385 6.75 -12.12 -8.98
C SER A 385 7.78 -12.48 -7.92
N ALA A 386 9.05 -12.47 -8.30
CA ALA A 386 10.14 -12.97 -7.48
C ALA A 386 10.65 -11.89 -6.51
N LEU A 387 10.79 -12.25 -5.23
CA LEU A 387 11.20 -11.35 -4.15
C LEU A 387 12.73 -11.33 -4.01
N TYR A 388 13.31 -10.16 -4.20
CA TYR A 388 14.72 -9.86 -3.90
C TYR A 388 14.81 -8.90 -2.72
N VAL A 389 15.89 -9.03 -1.97
CA VAL A 389 16.09 -8.36 -0.68
C VAL A 389 17.49 -7.76 -0.58
N PHE A 390 17.65 -6.65 0.14
CA PHE A 390 18.96 -6.06 0.45
C PHE A 390 18.89 -5.20 1.72
N GLY A 391 20.05 -4.84 2.27
CA GLY A 391 20.19 -4.12 3.53
C GLY A 391 20.54 -5.02 4.71
N MET A 392 20.10 -4.63 5.91
CA MET A 392 20.39 -5.35 7.15
C MET A 392 19.76 -6.73 7.16
N GLY A 393 20.55 -7.79 7.45
CA GLY A 393 20.03 -9.16 7.60
C GLY A 393 20.34 -9.85 8.92
N ARG A 394 20.95 -9.17 9.90
CA ARG A 394 21.39 -9.80 11.17
C ARG A 394 20.27 -10.46 12.01
N ARG A 395 19.01 -10.09 11.78
CA ARG A 395 17.83 -10.69 12.43
C ARG A 395 17.10 -11.69 11.53
N GLY A 396 17.63 -12.00 10.36
CA GLY A 396 17.01 -12.90 9.38
C GLY A 396 15.97 -12.22 8.49
N GLN A 397 15.80 -10.89 8.56
CA GLN A 397 14.75 -10.15 7.83
C GLN A 397 14.93 -10.13 6.31
N LEU A 398 16.01 -10.70 5.80
CA LEU A 398 16.24 -10.93 4.38
C LEU A 398 15.73 -12.31 3.92
N GLY A 399 15.54 -13.28 4.82
CA GLY A 399 14.98 -14.57 4.44
C GLY A 399 15.94 -15.48 3.64
N ASP A 400 17.22 -15.17 3.55
CA ASP A 400 18.20 -15.93 2.76
C ASP A 400 18.99 -16.98 3.57
N GLY A 401 18.69 -17.11 4.87
CA GLY A 401 19.37 -17.99 5.81
C GLY A 401 20.73 -17.50 6.31
N GLN A 402 21.30 -16.40 5.78
CA GLN A 402 22.70 -16.04 5.99
C GLN A 402 22.95 -15.12 7.20
N ARG A 403 21.89 -14.50 7.75
CA ARG A 403 21.96 -13.57 8.90
C ARG A 403 23.04 -12.49 8.80
N ARG A 404 23.32 -12.00 7.59
CA ARG A 404 24.30 -10.95 7.31
C ARG A 404 23.67 -9.85 6.47
N SER A 405 24.32 -8.69 6.38
CA SER A 405 23.83 -7.60 5.53
C SER A 405 24.21 -7.84 4.07
N HIS A 406 23.35 -7.39 3.16
CA HIS A 406 23.55 -7.51 1.71
C HIS A 406 23.54 -6.10 1.09
N PRO A 407 24.69 -5.58 0.63
CA PRO A 407 24.76 -4.26 0.00
C PRO A 407 24.27 -4.26 -1.46
N LEU A 408 23.89 -5.43 -1.99
CA LEU A 408 23.29 -5.61 -3.29
C LEU A 408 22.01 -6.44 -3.17
N PRO A 409 21.03 -6.23 -4.05
CA PRO A 409 19.87 -7.11 -4.17
C PRO A 409 20.29 -8.57 -4.27
N THR A 410 19.75 -9.40 -3.39
CA THR A 410 20.01 -10.83 -3.26
C THR A 410 18.69 -11.58 -3.34
N GLY A 411 18.66 -12.70 -4.05
CA GLY A 411 17.44 -13.48 -4.24
C GLY A 411 17.45 -14.27 -5.57
N PRO A 412 16.29 -14.83 -5.95
CA PRO A 412 15.01 -14.67 -5.27
C PRO A 412 14.94 -15.46 -3.95
N VAL A 413 14.33 -14.89 -2.91
CA VAL A 413 14.06 -15.59 -1.63
C VAL A 413 12.65 -16.19 -1.59
N ALA A 414 11.74 -15.69 -2.43
CA ALA A 414 10.40 -16.24 -2.66
C ALA A 414 9.95 -15.91 -4.10
N SER A 415 8.93 -16.61 -4.59
CA SER A 415 8.29 -16.39 -5.89
C SER A 415 6.78 -16.38 -5.76
N GLY A 416 6.07 -15.83 -6.75
CA GLY A 416 4.62 -15.70 -6.68
C GLY A 416 4.16 -14.66 -5.66
N VAL A 417 5.00 -13.70 -5.28
CA VAL A 417 4.67 -12.69 -4.27
C VAL A 417 3.69 -11.66 -4.84
N GLN A 418 2.50 -11.56 -4.25
CA GLN A 418 1.48 -10.58 -4.64
C GLN A 418 1.63 -9.25 -3.91
N CYS A 419 1.92 -9.29 -2.61
CA CYS A 419 2.16 -8.09 -1.80
C CYS A 419 3.16 -8.37 -0.66
N MET A 420 3.81 -7.32 -0.19
CA MET A 420 4.88 -7.40 0.82
C MET A 420 4.85 -6.19 1.75
N ALA A 421 5.29 -6.39 3.00
CA ALA A 421 5.55 -5.32 3.94
C ALA A 421 6.82 -5.60 4.74
N GLY A 422 7.66 -4.57 4.88
CA GLY A 422 8.83 -4.58 5.74
C GLY A 422 8.53 -3.87 7.06
N GLY A 423 8.64 -4.58 8.17
CA GLY A 423 8.60 -3.98 9.49
C GLY A 423 9.97 -3.44 9.93
N GLY A 424 10.12 -3.14 11.22
CA GLY A 424 11.38 -2.64 11.77
C GLY A 424 12.56 -3.59 11.48
N TYR A 425 12.36 -4.88 11.77
CA TYR A 425 13.35 -5.95 11.54
C TYR A 425 12.69 -7.28 11.14
N HIS A 426 11.52 -7.25 10.52
CA HIS A 426 10.83 -8.43 10.01
C HIS A 426 10.19 -8.13 8.65
N THR A 427 9.83 -9.18 7.93
CA THR A 427 9.23 -9.12 6.60
C THR A 427 8.05 -10.07 6.58
N ILE A 428 6.96 -9.61 5.97
CA ILE A 428 5.78 -10.41 5.67
C ILE A 428 5.46 -10.26 4.18
N ALA A 429 5.04 -11.35 3.54
CA ALA A 429 4.64 -11.33 2.14
C ALA A 429 3.47 -12.30 1.92
N ALA A 430 2.46 -11.86 1.17
CA ALA A 430 1.41 -12.75 0.68
C ALA A 430 1.79 -13.26 -0.71
N LEU A 431 1.68 -14.57 -0.88
CA LEU A 431 1.91 -15.26 -2.15
C LEU A 431 0.59 -15.37 -2.92
N ASP A 432 0.66 -15.89 -4.15
CA ASP A 432 -0.52 -16.21 -4.95
C ASP A 432 -1.45 -17.22 -4.26
N ASP A 433 -2.61 -17.49 -4.88
CA ASP A 433 -3.70 -18.29 -4.30
C ASP A 433 -3.28 -19.70 -3.82
N SER A 434 -2.09 -20.17 -4.23
CA SER A 434 -1.52 -21.46 -3.81
C SER A 434 -0.53 -21.38 -2.64
N GLY A 435 0.02 -20.19 -2.34
CA GLY A 435 1.21 -20.02 -1.49
C GLY A 435 0.98 -19.47 -0.08
N GLY A 436 -0.20 -18.92 0.22
CA GLY A 436 -0.51 -18.38 1.56
C GLY A 436 0.34 -17.16 1.94
N ILE A 437 0.67 -17.00 3.22
CA ILE A 437 1.47 -15.88 3.72
C ILE A 437 2.78 -16.43 4.28
N ILE A 438 3.88 -15.76 3.97
CA ILE A 438 5.20 -16.06 4.54
C ILE A 438 5.72 -14.92 5.40
N VAL A 439 6.46 -15.27 6.45
CA VAL A 439 7.09 -14.35 7.40
C VAL A 439 8.54 -14.74 7.65
N PHE A 440 9.40 -13.76 7.89
CA PHE A 440 10.79 -13.97 8.29
C PHE A 440 11.37 -12.72 8.96
N GLY A 441 12.43 -12.90 9.73
CA GLY A 441 13.12 -11.87 10.48
C GLY A 441 12.96 -12.01 11.99
N ARG A 442 12.90 -10.86 12.65
CA ARG A 442 12.87 -10.79 14.12
C ARG A 442 11.52 -11.28 14.66
N SER A 443 11.52 -12.13 15.68
CA SER A 443 10.30 -12.61 16.36
C SER A 443 10.29 -12.39 17.87
N THR A 444 11.24 -11.65 18.44
CA THR A 444 11.39 -11.49 19.91
C THR A 444 10.16 -10.96 20.66
N ARG A 445 9.15 -10.44 19.95
CA ARG A 445 7.87 -9.96 20.48
C ARG A 445 6.66 -10.60 19.81
N GLY A 446 6.85 -11.72 19.11
CA GLY A 446 5.78 -12.43 18.41
C GLY A 446 5.34 -11.77 17.10
N GLN A 447 6.08 -10.79 16.57
CA GLN A 447 5.72 -10.08 15.34
C GLN A 447 5.79 -10.94 14.06
N LEU A 448 6.21 -12.21 14.15
CA LEU A 448 6.04 -13.15 13.05
C LEU A 448 4.75 -13.97 13.18
N GLY A 449 4.04 -13.94 14.31
CA GLY A 449 2.78 -14.66 14.49
C GLY A 449 2.93 -16.19 14.64
N LEU A 450 4.15 -16.69 14.84
CA LEU A 450 4.42 -18.13 14.83
C LEU A 450 4.09 -18.84 16.16
N GLY A 451 3.67 -18.11 17.19
CA GLY A 451 3.45 -18.63 18.54
C GLY A 451 4.73 -18.84 19.36
N PHE A 452 5.90 -18.64 18.76
CA PHE A 452 7.21 -18.66 19.40
C PHE A 452 8.01 -17.38 19.05
N VAL A 453 9.09 -17.11 19.78
CA VAL A 453 9.77 -15.80 19.77
C VAL A 453 11.19 -15.82 19.18
N GLU A 454 11.60 -16.94 18.61
CA GLU A 454 12.85 -17.10 17.88
C GLU A 454 12.81 -16.41 16.51
N ASP A 455 13.88 -15.66 16.20
CA ASP A 455 14.07 -15.05 14.89
C ASP A 455 14.17 -16.14 13.81
N VAL A 456 13.43 -16.00 12.70
CA VAL A 456 13.48 -16.93 11.57
C VAL A 456 14.20 -16.29 10.40
N SER A 457 15.19 -16.97 9.81
CA SER A 457 16.03 -16.40 8.74
C SER A 457 15.72 -16.90 7.34
N VAL A 458 14.68 -17.71 7.17
CA VAL A 458 14.16 -18.19 5.88
C VAL A 458 12.64 -17.98 5.85
N PRO A 459 12.00 -17.81 4.68
CA PRO A 459 10.55 -17.74 4.57
C PRO A 459 9.86 -18.87 5.34
N TRP A 460 8.98 -18.49 6.26
CA TRP A 460 8.22 -19.42 7.08
C TRP A 460 6.72 -19.21 6.83
N PRO A 461 5.94 -20.28 6.60
CA PRO A 461 4.50 -20.14 6.38
C PRO A 461 3.79 -19.65 7.65
N LEU A 462 2.99 -18.59 7.51
CA LEU A 462 2.12 -18.08 8.55
C LEU A 462 0.74 -18.72 8.42
N GLU A 463 0.31 -19.39 9.48
CA GLU A 463 -1.04 -19.95 9.57
C GLU A 463 -2.00 -18.93 10.21
N LEU A 464 -3.09 -18.62 9.50
CA LEU A 464 -4.18 -17.82 10.04
C LEU A 464 -5.25 -18.74 10.66
N PRO A 465 -5.88 -18.34 11.77
CA PRO A 465 -6.97 -19.10 12.38
C PRO A 465 -8.09 -19.40 11.37
N VAL A 466 -8.46 -20.67 11.24
CA VAL A 466 -9.63 -21.07 10.47
C VAL A 466 -10.87 -20.71 11.28
N HIS A 467 -11.63 -19.74 10.80
CA HIS A 467 -12.96 -19.46 11.34
C HIS A 467 -13.98 -20.17 10.47
N GLU A 468 -14.48 -21.31 10.94
CA GLU A 468 -15.67 -21.93 10.36
C GLU A 468 -16.80 -20.90 10.40
N SER A 469 -17.31 -20.53 9.22
CA SER A 469 -18.59 -19.86 9.14
C SER A 469 -19.62 -20.84 9.70
N HIS A 470 -20.16 -20.55 10.88
CA HIS A 470 -21.40 -21.16 11.34
C HIS A 470 -22.56 -20.67 10.45
N ASP A 471 -22.53 -21.03 9.17
CA ASP A 471 -23.70 -21.09 8.30
C ASP A 471 -24.18 -22.55 8.31
N SER A 472 -24.56 -23.00 9.50
CA SER A 472 -25.47 -24.13 9.65
C SER A 472 -26.33 -23.89 10.88
N VAL A 473 -27.63 -24.13 10.69
CA VAL A 473 -28.75 -24.06 11.64
C VAL A 473 -29.43 -22.68 11.74
N SER A 474 -30.37 -22.43 10.82
CA SER A 474 -31.80 -22.67 11.08
C SER A 474 -32.60 -22.65 9.77
#